data_AF-A0A9D9VGG5-F1
#
_entry.id   AF-A0A9D9VGG5-F1
#
_cell.length_a   1.000
_cell.length_b   1.000
_cell.length_c   1.000
_cell.angle_alpha   90.00
_cell.angle_beta   90.00
_cell.angle_gamma   90.00
#
_symmetry.space_group_name_H-M   'P 1'
#
loop_
_entity.id
_entity.type
_entity.pdbx_description
1 polymer ?
#
loop_
_entity_poly.entity_id
_entity_poly.type
_entity_poly.pdbx_seq_one_letter_code
_entity_poly.pdbx_strand_id
1 'polypeptide(L)'
;MDGGICSQMNQYILGQIYAKKGYKVFYDLTFYEKWGSDLNWQFVRHFDLLRAFPYLELKVASKTAVKVYKRKFGYVGNNTHARVDDFSFLERTSPIYLGGYYHLPSKCWLEMYRELFKVNIEVLDMSNTHLYQDIIARKDTIAVHVRRGDLKVEVYAYGKPASLNYFQSSVSYFLRQLSTPYFYFFSDEPLWVAQELIPFLELSDNYKVVDLNGSDKGYMDLFLIAACEHQITSKGTLGKYGALLMHNVEKQVVLCDDTTEYPWRTLLHNPVFL
;
A
#
# COMPACT_ATOMS: atom_id res chain seq x y z
N MET A 1 7.85 11.46 -2.02
CA MET A 1 6.82 10.49 -2.45
C MET A 1 6.30 9.81 -1.20
N ASP A 2 5.38 10.43 -0.44
CA ASP A 2 5.28 9.96 0.94
C ASP A 2 3.94 10.06 1.64
N GLY A 3 3.90 9.33 2.75
CA GLY A 3 2.97 9.56 3.83
C GLY A 3 1.78 8.62 3.89
N GLY A 4 1.46 7.89 2.82
CA GLY A 4 0.40 6.89 2.85
C GLY A 4 0.69 5.76 3.85
N ILE A 5 -0.35 5.05 4.27
CA ILE A 5 -0.25 3.95 5.24
C ILE A 5 0.82 2.91 4.86
N CYS A 6 0.95 2.55 3.59
CA CYS A 6 1.98 1.60 3.14
C CYS A 6 3.41 2.13 3.30
N SER A 7 3.64 3.44 3.14
CA SER A 7 4.94 4.04 3.43
C SER A 7 5.25 3.97 4.92
N GLN A 8 4.26 4.28 5.76
CA GLN A 8 4.38 4.16 7.22
C GLN A 8 4.71 2.74 7.65
N MET A 9 4.03 1.74 7.09
CA MET A 9 4.32 0.32 7.33
C MET A 9 5.74 -0.06 6.93
N ASN A 10 6.21 0.38 5.75
CA ASN A 10 7.57 0.09 5.29
C ASN A 10 8.65 0.72 6.19
N GLN A 11 8.46 1.98 6.58
CA GLN A 11 9.38 2.66 7.51
C GLN A 11 9.35 2.02 8.90
N TYR A 12 8.18 1.53 9.34
CA TYR A 12 8.06 0.79 10.58
C TYR A 12 8.84 -0.53 10.54
N ILE A 13 8.69 -1.33 9.46
CA ILE A 13 9.49 -2.54 9.23
C ILE A 13 10.99 -2.24 9.35
N LEU A 14 11.47 -1.19 8.65
CA LEU A 14 12.88 -0.81 8.70
C LEU A 14 13.35 -0.56 10.13
N GLY A 15 12.58 0.21 10.91
CA GLY A 15 12.85 0.41 12.33
C GLY A 15 12.87 -0.90 13.12
N GLN A 16 11.90 -1.79 12.92
CA GLN A 16 11.83 -3.07 13.63
C GLN A 16 13.00 -4.01 13.32
N ILE A 17 13.54 -3.97 12.10
CA ILE A 17 14.77 -4.70 11.76
C ILE A 17 15.93 -4.25 12.65
N TYR A 18 16.09 -2.95 12.88
CA TYR A 18 17.11 -2.42 13.80
C TYR A 18 16.79 -2.72 15.27
N ALA A 19 15.52 -2.68 15.66
CA ALA A 19 15.11 -3.04 17.01
C ALA A 19 15.48 -4.51 17.34
N LYS A 20 15.27 -5.43 16.39
CA LYS A 20 15.69 -6.84 16.52
C LYS A 20 17.21 -7.02 16.64
N LYS A 21 18.01 -6.09 16.13
CA LYS A 21 19.47 -6.04 16.33
C LYS A 21 19.88 -5.45 17.70
N GLY A 22 18.92 -5.11 18.56
CA GLY A 22 19.15 -4.57 19.90
C GLY A 22 19.26 -3.04 19.97
N TYR A 23 18.99 -2.32 18.88
CA TYR A 23 19.06 -0.86 18.87
C TYR A 23 17.81 -0.21 19.44
N LYS A 24 17.98 0.95 20.10
CA LYS A 24 16.87 1.82 20.48
C LYS A 24 16.42 2.60 19.24
N VAL A 25 15.18 2.37 18.82
CA VAL A 25 14.61 2.97 17.62
C VAL A 25 13.62 4.07 18.00
N PHE A 26 13.73 5.20 17.31
CA PHE A 26 12.80 6.32 17.41
C PHE A 26 12.39 6.77 16.01
N TYR A 27 11.13 7.09 15.83
CA TYR A 27 10.55 7.50 14.55
C TYR A 27 10.44 9.02 14.45
N ASP A 28 10.87 9.57 13.32
CA ASP A 28 10.68 10.98 12.97
C ASP A 28 9.34 11.18 12.27
N LEU A 29 8.40 11.84 12.95
CA LEU A 29 7.07 12.16 12.41
C LEU A 29 6.98 13.58 11.84
N THR A 30 8.10 14.32 11.77
CA THR A 30 8.13 15.73 11.33
C THR A 30 7.54 15.93 9.92
N PHE A 31 7.62 14.92 9.04
CA PHE A 31 6.97 14.97 7.73
C PHE A 31 5.46 15.19 7.86
N TYR A 32 4.76 14.40 8.68
CA TYR A 32 3.32 14.50 8.89
C TYR A 32 2.91 15.80 9.58
N GLU A 33 3.76 16.35 10.45
CA GLU A 33 3.49 17.62 11.14
C GLU A 33 3.60 18.86 10.22
N LYS A 34 4.44 18.80 9.18
CA LYS A 34 4.84 20.00 8.40
C LYS A 34 4.51 19.94 6.92
N TRP A 35 4.56 18.75 6.34
CA TRP A 35 4.59 18.53 4.89
C TRP A 35 3.72 17.34 4.45
N GLY A 36 2.90 16.79 5.34
CA GLY A 36 2.13 15.58 5.10
C GLY A 36 1.12 15.79 3.99
N SER A 37 1.49 15.51 2.74
CA SER A 37 0.62 15.60 1.58
C SER A 37 0.88 14.50 0.55
N ASP A 38 -0.06 14.32 -0.36
CA ASP A 38 0.13 13.57 -1.61
C ASP A 38 1.01 14.34 -2.63
N LEU A 39 1.27 13.72 -3.80
CA LEU A 39 2.27 14.21 -4.76
C LEU A 39 1.92 15.59 -5.37
N ASN A 40 0.65 15.93 -5.44
CA ASN A 40 0.15 17.17 -6.03
C ASN A 40 -0.33 18.18 -4.96
N TRP A 41 -0.10 17.91 -3.68
CA TRP A 41 -0.47 18.75 -2.54
C TRP A 41 -1.98 19.01 -2.38
N GLN A 42 -2.82 18.09 -2.88
CA GLN A 42 -4.28 18.21 -2.77
C GLN A 42 -4.82 17.62 -1.48
N PHE A 43 -4.20 16.54 -0.97
CA PHE A 43 -4.70 15.81 0.18
C PHE A 43 -3.67 15.71 1.30
N VAL A 44 -4.10 16.02 2.52
CA VAL A 44 -3.26 15.87 3.72
C VAL A 44 -3.03 14.38 4.02
N ARG A 45 -1.79 14.03 4.34
CA ARG A 45 -1.40 12.69 4.81
C ARG A 45 -1.21 12.72 6.31
N HIS A 46 -2.03 11.97 7.03
CA HIS A 46 -1.90 11.78 8.46
C HIS A 46 -0.99 10.59 8.78
N PHE A 47 -0.51 10.53 10.02
CA PHE A 47 0.13 9.34 10.53
C PHE A 47 -0.94 8.38 11.04
N ASP A 48 -1.20 7.32 10.29
CA ASP A 48 -2.32 6.38 10.45
C ASP A 48 -1.87 4.99 10.92
N LEU A 49 -0.57 4.74 11.06
CA LEU A 49 -0.05 3.41 11.40
C LEU A 49 -0.67 2.85 12.69
N LEU A 50 -0.75 3.66 13.74
CA LEU A 50 -1.36 3.26 15.02
C LEU A 50 -2.89 3.27 14.99
N ARG A 51 -3.51 3.91 14.00
CA ARG A 51 -4.96 3.77 13.77
C ARG A 51 -5.26 2.43 13.12
N ALA A 52 -4.44 2.01 12.16
CA ALA A 52 -4.57 0.73 11.49
C ALA A 52 -4.14 -0.45 12.38
N PHE A 53 -3.05 -0.28 13.14
CA PHE A 53 -2.43 -1.33 13.94
C PHE A 53 -2.17 -0.81 15.37
N PRO A 54 -3.22 -0.67 16.20
CA PRO A 54 -3.12 -0.02 17.51
C PRO A 54 -2.28 -0.78 18.55
N TYR A 55 -1.99 -2.07 18.29
CA TYR A 55 -1.13 -2.90 19.14
C TYR A 55 0.37 -2.67 18.91
N LEU A 56 0.77 -1.87 17.91
CA LEU A 56 2.17 -1.58 17.64
C LEU A 56 2.73 -0.56 18.65
N GLU A 57 3.95 -0.78 19.10
CA GLU A 57 4.68 0.20 19.90
C GLU A 57 5.44 1.19 19.00
N LEU A 58 5.29 2.49 19.27
CA LEU A 58 5.98 3.55 18.54
C LEU A 58 6.64 4.53 19.52
N LYS A 59 7.97 4.66 19.42
CA LYS A 59 8.74 5.68 20.16
C LYS A 59 9.02 6.84 19.21
N VAL A 60 8.52 8.04 19.52
CA VAL A 60 8.70 9.22 18.67
C VAL A 60 9.95 9.99 19.09
N ALA A 61 10.77 10.40 18.12
CA ALA A 61 11.95 11.21 18.38
C ALA A 61 11.57 12.65 18.73
N SER A 62 12.29 13.28 19.67
CA SER A 62 12.10 14.71 19.95
C SER A 62 12.59 15.58 18.78
N LYS A 63 12.01 16.77 18.60
CA LYS A 63 12.42 17.72 17.54
C LYS A 63 13.92 18.04 17.60
N THR A 64 14.48 18.13 18.80
CA THR A 64 15.92 18.34 19.02
C THR A 64 16.74 17.13 18.57
N ALA A 65 16.31 15.91 18.93
CA ALA A 65 16.97 14.68 18.48
C ALA A 65 16.96 14.56 16.96
N VAL A 66 15.80 14.74 16.32
CA VAL A 66 15.65 14.75 14.86
C VAL A 66 16.63 15.73 14.21
N LYS A 67 16.67 16.98 14.67
CA LYS A 67 17.55 18.02 14.12
C LYS A 67 19.03 17.63 14.22
N VAL A 68 19.46 17.11 15.38
CA VAL A 68 20.86 16.71 15.61
C VAL A 68 21.23 15.49 14.77
N TYR A 69 20.40 14.45 14.82
CA TYR A 69 20.69 13.16 14.17
C TYR A 69 20.64 13.28 12.65
N LYS A 70 19.66 14.01 12.10
CA LYS A 70 19.59 14.27 10.66
C LYS A 70 20.84 15.01 10.15
N ARG A 71 21.37 15.97 10.92
CA ARG A 71 22.56 16.75 10.53
C ARG A 71 23.87 15.96 10.68
N LYS A 72 24.02 15.18 11.76
CA LYS A 72 25.30 14.54 12.11
C LYS A 72 25.42 13.08 11.65
N PHE A 73 24.30 12.38 11.53
CA PHE A 73 24.24 10.92 11.32
C PHE A 73 23.33 10.54 10.16
N GLY A 74 23.01 11.49 9.29
CA GLY A 74 22.11 11.28 8.15
C GLY A 74 22.66 10.26 7.16
N TYR A 75 21.84 9.29 6.83
CA TYR A 75 22.06 8.30 5.78
C TYR A 75 20.88 8.34 4.83
N VAL A 76 21.14 8.42 3.52
CA VAL A 76 20.11 8.50 2.49
C VAL A 76 19.81 7.09 1.98
N GLY A 77 18.52 6.75 1.88
CA GLY A 77 18.11 5.41 1.50
C GLY A 77 18.33 5.07 0.03
N ASN A 78 18.52 3.76 -0.22
CA ASN A 78 18.81 3.13 -1.51
C ASN A 78 17.65 3.16 -2.53
N ASN A 79 16.55 3.85 -2.21
CA ASN A 79 15.41 4.06 -3.10
C ASN A 79 15.03 5.55 -3.15
N THR A 80 15.90 6.46 -2.68
CA THR A 80 15.57 7.89 -2.59
C THR A 80 15.69 8.62 -3.92
N HIS A 81 16.82 8.44 -4.61
CA HIS A 81 17.11 9.07 -5.90
C HIS A 81 16.92 8.10 -7.05
N ALA A 82 17.41 6.88 -6.86
CA ALA A 82 17.21 5.74 -7.74
C ALA A 82 17.09 4.49 -6.89
N ARG A 83 16.41 3.47 -7.41
CA ARG A 83 16.36 2.16 -6.78
C ARG A 83 17.65 1.41 -7.09
N VAL A 84 18.44 1.11 -6.06
CA VAL A 84 19.69 0.35 -6.18
C VAL A 84 19.75 -0.79 -5.17
N ASP A 85 20.32 -1.92 -5.55
CA ASP A 85 20.45 -3.11 -4.69
C ASP A 85 21.68 -3.03 -3.76
N ASP A 86 21.92 -1.85 -3.19
CA ASP A 86 22.86 -1.65 -2.09
C ASP A 86 22.10 -1.64 -0.76
N PHE A 87 22.28 -2.70 0.03
CA PHE A 87 21.67 -2.87 1.34
C PHE A 87 22.66 -2.65 2.49
N SER A 88 23.82 -2.03 2.24
CA SER A 88 24.86 -1.75 3.24
C SER A 88 24.36 -0.92 4.43
N PHE A 89 23.25 -0.20 4.27
CA PHE A 89 22.58 0.47 5.38
C PHE A 89 22.20 -0.52 6.47
N LEU A 90 21.82 -1.77 6.17
CA LEU A 90 21.47 -2.77 7.17
C LEU A 90 22.64 -3.12 8.11
N GLU A 91 23.88 -2.96 7.65
CA GLU A 91 25.09 -3.28 8.44
C GLU A 91 25.61 -2.09 9.26
N ARG A 92 24.95 -0.92 9.16
CA ARG A 92 25.35 0.28 9.90
C ARG A 92 24.96 0.16 11.37
N THR A 93 25.84 0.67 12.24
CA THR A 93 25.62 0.71 13.68
C THR A 93 25.13 2.09 14.14
N SER A 94 24.45 2.14 15.29
CA SER A 94 24.10 3.39 15.98
C SER A 94 25.33 4.24 16.34
N PRO A 95 25.26 5.59 16.31
CA PRO A 95 24.10 6.40 15.94
C PRO A 95 23.94 6.55 14.42
N ILE A 96 22.72 6.39 13.93
CA ILE A 96 22.35 6.58 12.51
C ILE A 96 20.96 7.22 12.42
N TYR A 97 20.78 8.07 11.41
CA TYR A 97 19.49 8.60 11.01
C TYR A 97 19.19 8.14 9.59
N LEU A 98 18.20 7.27 9.43
CA LEU A 98 17.78 6.76 8.13
C LEU A 98 16.77 7.73 7.52
N GLY A 99 17.24 8.57 6.60
CA GLY A 99 16.41 9.51 5.84
C GLY A 99 16.12 9.01 4.42
N GLY A 100 14.96 9.39 3.88
CA GLY A 100 14.56 9.05 2.51
C GLY A 100 13.86 7.68 2.41
N TYR A 101 13.92 7.10 1.22
CA TYR A 101 13.23 5.85 0.89
C TYR A 101 14.20 4.68 0.84
N TYR A 102 13.75 3.57 1.44
CA TYR A 102 14.49 2.32 1.47
C TYR A 102 13.62 1.24 0.85
N HIS A 103 14.23 0.42 0.00
CA HIS A 103 13.68 -0.89 -0.31
C HIS A 103 14.55 -1.94 0.37
N LEU A 104 13.91 -3.03 0.80
CA LEU A 104 14.52 -4.09 1.59
C LEU A 104 14.60 -5.37 0.76
N PRO A 105 15.53 -6.29 1.06
CA PRO A 105 15.53 -7.61 0.43
C PRO A 105 14.18 -8.30 0.62
N SER A 106 13.57 -8.81 -0.46
CA SER A 106 12.17 -9.27 -0.48
C SER A 106 11.82 -10.24 0.65
N LYS A 107 12.69 -11.22 0.92
CA LYS A 107 12.47 -12.21 1.99
C LYS A 107 12.40 -11.56 3.38
N CYS A 108 13.39 -10.71 3.69
CA CYS A 108 13.45 -9.99 4.97
C CYS A 108 12.23 -9.07 5.14
N TRP A 109 11.86 -8.34 4.08
CA TRP A 109 10.68 -7.49 4.09
C TRP A 109 9.39 -8.29 4.34
N LEU A 110 9.19 -9.40 3.62
CA LEU A 110 7.97 -10.21 3.70
C LEU A 110 7.82 -10.89 5.07
N GLU A 111 8.91 -11.40 5.64
CA GLU A 111 8.93 -11.99 6.98
C GLU A 111 8.50 -10.95 8.03
N MET A 112 9.13 -9.76 8.01
CA MET A 112 8.77 -8.69 8.93
C MET A 112 7.35 -8.17 8.71
N TYR A 113 6.91 -8.04 7.45
CA TYR A 113 5.55 -7.62 7.11
C TYR A 113 4.52 -8.57 7.71
N ARG A 114 4.71 -9.88 7.54
CA ARG A 114 3.80 -10.92 8.06
C ARG A 114 3.81 -11.00 9.57
N GLU A 115 4.93 -10.73 10.21
CA GLU A 115 5.05 -10.73 11.67
C GLU A 115 4.32 -9.53 12.29
N LEU A 116 4.54 -8.33 11.73
CA LEU A 116 4.11 -7.07 12.35
C LEU A 116 2.66 -6.71 12.05
N PHE A 117 2.15 -7.04 10.87
CA PHE A 117 0.85 -6.54 10.40
C PHE A 117 -0.18 -7.64 10.31
N LYS A 118 -1.16 -7.56 11.20
CA LYS A 118 -2.36 -8.39 11.27
C LYS A 118 -3.59 -7.51 11.16
N VAL A 119 -4.56 -7.94 10.37
CA VAL A 119 -5.88 -7.28 10.28
C VAL A 119 -6.54 -7.34 11.66
N ASN A 120 -6.95 -6.18 12.18
CA ASN A 120 -7.85 -6.08 13.32
C ASN A 120 -9.12 -5.36 12.85
N ILE A 121 -10.22 -6.10 12.67
CA ILE A 121 -11.48 -5.53 12.17
C ILE A 121 -12.11 -4.52 13.14
N GLU A 122 -11.73 -4.51 14.42
CA GLU A 122 -12.25 -3.57 15.41
C GLU A 122 -11.84 -2.12 15.14
N VAL A 123 -10.84 -1.89 14.28
CA VAL A 123 -10.44 -0.54 13.87
C VAL A 123 -11.37 0.06 12.81
N LEU A 124 -12.21 -0.75 12.16
CA LEU A 124 -13.15 -0.29 11.15
C LEU A 124 -14.32 0.43 11.80
N ASP A 125 -14.73 1.56 11.21
CA ASP A 125 -15.99 2.19 11.62
C ASP A 125 -17.21 1.38 11.16
N MET A 126 -18.41 1.79 11.55
CA MET A 126 -19.65 1.05 11.28
C MET A 126 -19.88 0.81 9.79
N SER A 127 -19.66 1.83 8.95
CA SER A 127 -19.86 1.74 7.49
C SER A 127 -18.85 0.77 6.86
N ASN A 128 -17.59 0.86 7.28
CA ASN A 128 -16.53 -0.04 6.82
C ASN A 128 -16.75 -1.48 7.31
N THR A 129 -17.22 -1.65 8.54
CA THR A 129 -17.57 -2.98 9.09
C THR A 129 -18.68 -3.61 8.27
N HIS A 130 -19.72 -2.86 7.90
CA HIS A 130 -20.80 -3.38 7.07
C HIS A 130 -20.32 -3.83 5.69
N LEU A 131 -19.46 -3.03 5.04
CA LEU A 131 -18.88 -3.42 3.75
C LEU A 131 -17.94 -4.63 3.88
N TYR A 132 -17.16 -4.72 4.95
CA TYR A 132 -16.32 -5.89 5.23
C TYR A 132 -17.17 -7.17 5.34
N GLN A 133 -18.30 -7.11 6.06
CA GLN A 133 -19.23 -8.24 6.17
C GLN A 133 -19.85 -8.63 4.82
N ASP A 134 -20.20 -7.66 3.96
CA ASP A 134 -20.67 -7.93 2.60
C ASP A 134 -19.60 -8.61 1.74
N ILE A 135 -18.33 -8.18 1.83
CA ILE A 135 -17.21 -8.79 1.10
C ILE A 135 -17.02 -10.25 1.50
N ILE A 136 -16.91 -10.55 2.80
CA ILE A 136 -16.61 -11.91 3.28
C ILE A 136 -17.80 -12.88 3.15
N ALA A 137 -19.02 -12.36 3.01
CA ALA A 137 -20.23 -13.17 2.79
C ALA A 137 -20.35 -13.67 1.34
N ARG A 138 -19.56 -13.11 0.41
CA ARG A 138 -19.54 -13.48 -1.00
C ARG A 138 -18.34 -14.35 -1.33
N LYS A 139 -18.47 -15.13 -2.39
CA LYS A 139 -17.36 -15.84 -3.04
C LYS A 139 -16.95 -15.10 -4.30
N ASP A 140 -15.78 -15.46 -4.82
CA ASP A 140 -15.21 -14.92 -6.06
C ASP A 140 -15.10 -13.38 -5.98
N THR A 141 -14.70 -12.84 -4.83
CA THR A 141 -14.60 -11.38 -4.64
C THR A 141 -13.26 -10.83 -5.13
N ILE A 142 -13.30 -9.73 -5.87
CA ILE A 142 -12.11 -9.11 -6.46
C ILE A 142 -12.02 -7.66 -6.03
N ALA A 143 -10.97 -7.29 -5.30
CA ALA A 143 -10.67 -5.88 -5.08
C ALA A 143 -9.97 -5.30 -6.32
N VAL A 144 -10.51 -4.22 -6.88
CA VAL A 144 -9.91 -3.47 -7.98
C VAL A 144 -9.43 -2.13 -7.44
N HIS A 145 -8.12 -2.00 -7.24
CA HIS A 145 -7.54 -0.74 -6.79
C HIS A 145 -7.14 0.11 -7.99
N VAL A 146 -7.75 1.29 -8.12
CA VAL A 146 -7.53 2.27 -9.18
C VAL A 146 -6.89 3.52 -8.58
N ARG A 147 -5.56 3.63 -8.66
CA ARG A 147 -4.87 4.89 -8.33
C ARG A 147 -4.85 5.80 -9.53
N ARG A 148 -5.47 6.97 -9.41
CA ARG A 148 -5.48 7.97 -10.47
C ARG A 148 -5.17 9.37 -9.97
N GLY A 149 -5.79 9.88 -8.91
CA GLY A 149 -5.70 11.28 -8.46
C GLY A 149 -4.33 11.94 -8.65
N ASP A 150 -3.33 11.50 -7.88
CA ASP A 150 -1.95 12.02 -7.93
C ASP A 150 -1.06 11.35 -9.02
N LEU A 151 -1.64 10.44 -9.79
CA LEU A 151 -1.03 9.66 -10.87
C LEU A 151 -1.95 9.66 -12.12
N LYS A 152 -2.47 10.84 -12.50
CA LYS A 152 -3.29 11.03 -13.72
C LYS A 152 -2.45 11.02 -14.98
N VAL A 153 -1.18 11.38 -14.82
CA VAL A 153 -0.15 11.45 -15.85
C VAL A 153 1.05 10.64 -15.39
N GLU A 154 1.99 10.40 -16.29
CA GLU A 154 3.24 9.71 -15.97
C GLU A 154 4.01 10.44 -14.85
N VAL A 155 4.42 9.68 -13.84
CA VAL A 155 5.22 10.17 -12.72
C VAL A 155 6.49 9.33 -12.66
N TYR A 156 7.65 9.98 -12.62
CA TYR A 156 8.97 9.32 -12.62
C TYR A 156 9.07 8.10 -11.67
N ALA A 157 8.47 8.23 -10.49
CA ALA A 157 8.47 7.19 -9.47
C ALA A 157 7.59 5.96 -9.75
N TYR A 158 6.51 6.13 -10.51
CA TYR A 158 5.46 5.12 -10.69
C TYR A 158 5.25 4.72 -12.16
N GLY A 159 5.92 5.41 -13.08
CA GLY A 159 5.70 5.27 -14.51
C GLY A 159 4.34 5.82 -14.94
N LYS A 160 3.83 5.26 -16.03
CA LYS A 160 2.52 5.63 -16.58
C LYS A 160 1.38 5.08 -15.71
N PRO A 161 0.25 5.79 -15.64
CA PRO A 161 -0.96 5.27 -15.00
C PRO A 161 -1.39 3.95 -15.67
N ALA A 162 -2.08 3.10 -14.91
CA ALA A 162 -2.69 1.90 -15.47
C ALA A 162 -3.73 2.28 -16.54
N SER A 163 -3.69 1.62 -17.69
CA SER A 163 -4.55 1.95 -18.83
C SER A 163 -5.95 1.37 -18.68
N LEU A 164 -6.93 1.92 -19.39
CA LEU A 164 -8.28 1.33 -19.47
C LEU A 164 -8.22 -0.11 -20.01
N ASN A 165 -7.39 -0.36 -21.03
CA ASN A 165 -7.19 -1.70 -21.59
C ASN A 165 -6.61 -2.69 -20.57
N TYR A 166 -5.73 -2.23 -19.67
CA TYR A 166 -5.24 -3.07 -18.58
C TYR A 166 -6.38 -3.52 -17.66
N PHE A 167 -7.25 -2.59 -17.24
CA PHE A 167 -8.40 -2.93 -16.41
C PHE A 167 -9.36 -3.86 -17.14
N GLN A 168 -9.63 -3.63 -18.43
CA GLN A 168 -10.49 -4.51 -19.24
C GLN A 168 -9.94 -5.92 -19.36
N SER A 169 -8.64 -6.07 -19.65
CA SER A 169 -7.96 -7.37 -19.69
C SER A 169 -8.00 -8.09 -18.34
N SER A 170 -7.81 -7.34 -17.25
CA SER A 170 -7.80 -7.86 -15.87
C SER A 170 -9.18 -8.31 -15.41
N VAL A 171 -10.23 -7.54 -15.71
CA VAL A 171 -11.62 -7.93 -15.45
C VAL A 171 -11.99 -9.16 -16.27
N SER A 172 -11.68 -9.15 -17.57
CA SER A 172 -11.93 -10.28 -18.47
C SER A 172 -11.21 -11.56 -18.04
N TYR A 173 -10.02 -11.43 -17.44
CA TYR A 173 -9.29 -12.55 -16.87
C TYR A 173 -10.11 -13.28 -15.80
N PHE A 174 -10.68 -12.55 -14.84
CA PHE A 174 -11.50 -13.14 -13.78
C PHE A 174 -12.87 -13.59 -14.26
N LEU A 175 -13.51 -12.85 -15.18
CA LEU A 175 -14.79 -13.24 -15.79
C LEU A 175 -14.73 -14.61 -16.50
N ARG A 176 -13.56 -15.00 -17.03
CA ARG A 176 -13.37 -16.30 -17.69
C ARG A 176 -13.06 -17.45 -16.73
N GLN A 177 -12.60 -17.15 -15.52
CA GLN A 177 -12.07 -18.15 -14.58
C GLN A 177 -13.01 -18.41 -13.41
N LEU A 178 -13.71 -17.39 -12.95
CA LEU A 178 -14.55 -17.44 -11.77
C LEU A 178 -16.03 -17.59 -12.15
N SER A 179 -16.79 -18.20 -11.26
CA SER A 179 -18.19 -18.53 -11.51
C SER A 179 -19.12 -17.34 -11.29
N THR A 180 -18.90 -16.59 -10.21
CA THR A 180 -19.71 -15.43 -9.83
C THR A 180 -18.83 -14.25 -9.39
N PRO A 181 -17.90 -13.79 -10.24
CA PRO A 181 -16.94 -12.74 -9.87
C PRO A 181 -17.65 -11.44 -9.50
N TYR A 182 -17.36 -10.91 -8.32
CA TYR A 182 -17.90 -9.65 -7.83
C TYR A 182 -16.78 -8.64 -7.55
N PHE A 183 -16.81 -7.50 -8.24
CA PHE A 183 -15.72 -6.52 -8.25
C PHE A 183 -15.98 -5.35 -7.29
N TYR A 184 -15.12 -5.15 -6.31
CA TYR A 184 -15.12 -3.98 -5.43
C TYR A 184 -14.06 -2.99 -5.90
N PHE A 185 -14.48 -1.84 -6.44
CA PHE A 185 -13.57 -0.82 -6.94
C PHE A 185 -13.23 0.20 -5.85
N PHE A 186 -11.94 0.30 -5.53
CA PHE A 186 -11.37 1.26 -4.59
C PHE A 186 -10.53 2.27 -5.37
N SER A 187 -10.74 3.56 -5.13
CA SER A 187 -10.09 4.62 -5.90
C SER A 187 -9.95 5.90 -5.09
N ASP A 188 -8.91 6.67 -5.36
CA ASP A 188 -8.82 8.06 -4.91
C ASP A 188 -9.72 9.01 -5.74
N GLU A 189 -10.36 8.50 -6.79
CA GLU A 189 -11.36 9.18 -7.61
C GLU A 189 -12.53 8.25 -7.97
N PRO A 190 -13.43 7.91 -7.02
CA PRO A 190 -14.52 6.97 -7.23
C PRO A 190 -15.55 7.44 -8.26
N LEU A 191 -15.79 8.76 -8.35
CA LEU A 191 -16.69 9.33 -9.37
C LEU A 191 -16.21 9.05 -10.80
N TRP A 192 -14.90 9.16 -11.04
CA TRP A 192 -14.33 8.84 -12.36
C TRP A 192 -14.44 7.35 -12.66
N VAL A 193 -14.25 6.50 -11.65
CA VAL A 193 -14.45 5.06 -11.83
C VAL A 193 -15.89 4.78 -12.26
N ALA A 194 -16.88 5.35 -11.57
CA ALA A 194 -18.29 5.15 -11.87
C ALA A 194 -18.71 5.70 -13.25
N GLN A 195 -18.15 6.83 -13.67
CA GLN A 195 -18.58 7.53 -14.89
C GLN A 195 -17.81 7.13 -16.15
N GLU A 196 -16.57 6.66 -16.02
CA GLU A 196 -15.67 6.42 -17.15
C GLU A 196 -15.21 4.96 -17.21
N LEU A 197 -14.63 4.45 -16.10
CA LEU A 197 -14.06 3.11 -16.10
C LEU A 197 -15.14 2.03 -16.17
N ILE A 198 -16.19 2.12 -15.34
CA ILE A 198 -17.25 1.12 -15.33
C ILE A 198 -17.95 1.01 -16.69
N PRO A 199 -18.38 2.12 -17.35
CA PRO A 199 -18.94 2.04 -18.70
C PRO A 199 -17.98 1.42 -19.72
N PHE A 200 -16.68 1.71 -19.63
CA PHE A 200 -15.67 1.12 -20.51
C PHE A 200 -15.50 -0.39 -20.31
N LEU A 201 -15.63 -0.87 -19.06
CA LEU A 201 -15.51 -2.29 -18.73
C LEU A 201 -16.77 -3.10 -19.08
N GLU A 202 -17.87 -2.44 -19.44
CA GLU A 202 -19.16 -3.05 -19.75
C GLU A 202 -19.70 -3.95 -18.61
N LEU A 203 -19.41 -3.57 -17.35
CA LEU A 203 -19.92 -4.27 -16.17
C LEU A 203 -21.37 -3.86 -15.89
N SER A 204 -22.22 -4.84 -15.59
CA SER A 204 -23.63 -4.62 -15.24
C SER A 204 -23.83 -4.55 -13.72
N ASP A 205 -24.13 -5.68 -13.06
CA ASP A 205 -24.56 -5.68 -11.65
C ASP A 205 -23.57 -6.37 -10.70
N ASN A 206 -22.47 -6.89 -11.23
CA ASN A 206 -21.47 -7.64 -10.49
C ASN A 206 -20.32 -6.77 -9.97
N TYR A 207 -20.60 -5.51 -9.62
CA TYR A 207 -19.61 -4.61 -9.05
C TYR A 207 -20.18 -3.68 -7.98
N LYS A 208 -19.27 -3.10 -7.20
CA LYS A 208 -19.53 -1.98 -6.30
C LYS A 208 -18.38 -0.98 -6.36
N VAL A 209 -18.69 0.29 -6.63
CA VAL A 209 -17.73 1.39 -6.43
C VAL A 209 -17.76 1.77 -4.96
N VAL A 210 -16.63 1.65 -4.29
CA VAL A 210 -16.47 1.97 -2.87
C VAL A 210 -16.12 3.44 -2.74
N ASP A 211 -17.03 4.19 -2.12
CA ASP A 211 -16.85 5.62 -1.80
C ASP A 211 -17.18 5.83 -0.31
N LEU A 212 -16.35 5.23 0.55
CA LEU A 212 -16.49 5.30 2.01
C LEU A 212 -15.36 6.08 2.68
N ASN A 213 -14.17 6.05 2.09
CA ASN A 213 -12.95 6.50 2.73
C ASN A 213 -12.22 7.51 1.84
N GLY A 214 -11.86 8.63 2.45
CA GLY A 214 -10.97 9.61 1.86
C GLY A 214 -9.50 9.25 2.10
N SER A 215 -8.62 10.19 1.72
CA SER A 215 -7.18 10.09 1.90
C SER A 215 -6.72 9.94 3.36
N ASP A 216 -7.55 10.35 4.32
CA ASP A 216 -7.35 10.26 5.77
C ASP A 216 -7.80 8.92 6.38
N LYS A 217 -8.53 8.11 5.62
CA LYS A 217 -9.05 6.78 6.03
C LYS A 217 -8.59 5.63 5.13
N GLY A 218 -7.59 5.85 4.27
CA GLY A 218 -7.10 4.81 3.35
C GLY A 218 -6.56 3.54 4.02
N TYR A 219 -6.30 3.56 5.34
CA TYR A 219 -6.01 2.34 6.10
C TYR A 219 -7.22 1.41 6.28
N MET A 220 -8.44 1.93 6.25
CA MET A 220 -9.66 1.11 6.25
C MET A 220 -9.85 0.43 4.88
N ASP A 221 -9.61 1.16 3.77
CA ASP A 221 -9.57 0.56 2.43
C ASP A 221 -8.53 -0.56 2.33
N LEU A 222 -7.37 -0.41 2.95
CA LEU A 222 -6.36 -1.47 3.00
C LEU A 222 -6.94 -2.78 3.57
N PHE A 223 -7.79 -2.71 4.59
CA PHE A 223 -8.39 -3.89 5.23
C PHE A 223 -9.52 -4.47 4.38
N LEU A 224 -10.34 -3.61 3.75
CA LEU A 224 -11.39 -4.03 2.82
C LEU A 224 -10.80 -4.70 1.57
N ILE A 225 -9.74 -4.14 0.99
CA ILE A 225 -9.01 -4.74 -0.13
C ILE A 225 -8.44 -6.11 0.28
N ALA A 226 -7.87 -6.21 1.48
CA ALA A 226 -7.31 -7.46 1.99
C ALA A 226 -8.36 -8.58 2.13
N ALA A 227 -9.60 -8.22 2.48
CA ALA A 227 -10.71 -9.15 2.67
C ALA A 227 -11.19 -9.83 1.38
N CYS A 228 -11.03 -9.20 0.21
CA CYS A 228 -11.41 -9.81 -1.07
C CYS A 228 -10.54 -11.04 -1.40
N GLU A 229 -11.09 -12.05 -2.05
CA GLU A 229 -10.39 -13.31 -2.36
C GLU A 229 -9.27 -13.13 -3.40
N HIS A 230 -9.51 -12.29 -4.42
CA HIS A 230 -8.59 -11.95 -5.50
C HIS A 230 -8.41 -10.43 -5.64
N GLN A 231 -7.41 -9.99 -6.40
CA GLN A 231 -7.14 -8.56 -6.57
C GLN A 231 -6.64 -8.18 -7.97
N ILE A 232 -7.07 -7.00 -8.43
CA ILE A 232 -6.50 -6.26 -9.55
C ILE A 232 -5.87 -5.00 -8.98
N THR A 233 -4.58 -4.80 -9.20
CA THR A 233 -3.84 -3.66 -8.65
C THR A 233 -3.43 -2.68 -9.73
N SER A 234 -3.50 -1.38 -9.45
CA SER A 234 -2.84 -0.35 -10.27
C SER A 234 -1.40 -0.10 -9.81
N LYS A 235 -0.76 0.91 -10.42
CA LYS A 235 0.44 1.55 -9.87
C LYS A 235 0.21 2.04 -8.44
N GLY A 236 1.27 2.02 -7.63
CA GLY A 236 1.22 2.32 -6.20
C GLY A 236 1.26 1.07 -5.32
N THR A 237 1.22 1.26 -4.00
CA THR A 237 1.48 0.17 -3.04
C THR A 237 0.24 -0.34 -2.31
N LEU A 238 -0.84 0.45 -2.22
CA LEU A 238 -2.02 0.12 -1.38
C LEU A 238 -2.65 -1.22 -1.76
N GLY A 239 -3.02 -1.41 -3.03
CA GLY A 239 -3.56 -2.68 -3.52
C GLY A 239 -2.63 -3.87 -3.22
N LYS A 240 -1.32 -3.70 -3.44
CA LYS A 240 -0.33 -4.78 -3.30
C LYS A 240 -0.05 -5.14 -1.84
N TYR A 241 -0.08 -4.14 -0.94
CA TYR A 241 -0.04 -4.40 0.49
C TYR A 241 -1.33 -5.11 0.94
N GLY A 242 -2.50 -4.68 0.44
CA GLY A 242 -3.77 -5.36 0.72
C GLY A 242 -3.73 -6.84 0.31
N ALA A 243 -3.14 -7.17 -0.85
CA ALA A 243 -2.94 -8.55 -1.31
C ALA A 243 -2.14 -9.43 -0.34
N LEU A 244 -1.21 -8.83 0.40
CA LEU A 244 -0.28 -9.54 1.28
C LEU A 244 -0.77 -9.62 2.73
N LEU A 245 -1.72 -8.76 3.12
CA LEU A 245 -2.10 -8.55 4.52
C LEU A 245 -2.88 -9.74 5.11
N MET A 246 -3.73 -10.37 4.30
CA MET A 246 -4.41 -11.61 4.66
C MET A 246 -3.81 -12.79 3.90
N HIS A 247 -3.50 -13.86 4.62
CA HIS A 247 -2.93 -15.05 4.01
C HIS A 247 -4.01 -15.82 3.24
N ASN A 248 -3.87 -15.84 1.91
CA ASN A 248 -4.66 -16.68 1.03
C ASN A 248 -3.73 -17.17 -0.09
N VAL A 249 -3.43 -18.48 -0.11
CA VAL A 249 -2.54 -19.09 -1.09
C VAL A 249 -3.18 -19.25 -2.47
N GLU A 250 -4.51 -19.14 -2.57
CA GLU A 250 -5.27 -19.20 -3.83
C GLU A 250 -5.48 -17.80 -4.43
N LYS A 251 -5.16 -16.73 -3.68
CA LYS A 251 -5.33 -15.35 -4.13
C LYS A 251 -4.49 -15.10 -5.38
N GLN A 252 -5.17 -14.79 -6.47
CA GLN A 252 -4.58 -14.28 -7.69
C GLN A 252 -4.51 -12.76 -7.63
N VAL A 253 -3.37 -12.21 -8.00
CA VAL A 253 -3.12 -10.76 -7.97
C VAL A 253 -2.67 -10.32 -9.34
N VAL A 254 -3.53 -9.58 -10.03
CA VAL A 254 -3.23 -9.01 -11.34
C VAL A 254 -2.49 -7.68 -11.16
N LEU A 255 -1.38 -7.54 -11.88
CA LEU A 255 -0.53 -6.34 -11.91
C LEU A 255 -0.31 -5.92 -13.36
N CYS A 256 -0.06 -4.63 -13.59
CA CYS A 256 0.36 -4.16 -14.91
C CYS A 256 1.68 -4.82 -15.33
N ASP A 257 1.77 -5.27 -16.58
CA ASP A 257 2.99 -5.78 -17.18
C ASP A 257 3.99 -4.64 -17.46
N ASP A 258 4.70 -4.25 -16.40
CA ASP A 258 5.63 -3.14 -16.38
C ASP A 258 6.81 -3.45 -15.46
N THR A 259 8.01 -3.06 -15.87
CA THR A 259 9.26 -3.35 -15.14
C THR A 259 9.28 -2.78 -13.72
N THR A 260 8.57 -1.68 -13.47
CA THR A 260 8.40 -1.09 -12.12
C THR A 260 7.60 -1.99 -11.18
N GLU A 261 6.83 -2.95 -11.72
CA GLU A 261 5.97 -3.86 -10.97
C GLU A 261 6.57 -5.25 -10.77
N TYR A 262 7.58 -5.64 -11.55
CA TYR A 262 8.22 -6.95 -11.44
C TYR A 262 8.81 -7.30 -10.07
N PRO A 263 9.29 -6.35 -9.24
CA PRO A 263 9.73 -6.68 -7.88
C PRO A 263 8.67 -7.40 -7.03
N TRP A 264 7.38 -7.17 -7.30
CA TRP A 264 6.26 -7.81 -6.59
C TRP A 264 6.11 -9.29 -6.87
N ARG A 265 6.67 -9.80 -7.98
CA ARG A 265 6.64 -11.23 -8.34
C ARG A 265 7.21 -12.11 -7.23
N THR A 266 8.20 -11.60 -6.49
CA THR A 266 8.87 -12.34 -5.40
C THR A 266 8.12 -12.31 -4.07
N LEU A 267 7.11 -11.44 -3.94
CA LEU A 267 6.36 -11.22 -2.71
C LEU A 267 4.99 -11.91 -2.72
N LEU A 268 4.35 -11.97 -3.89
CA LEU A 268 3.01 -12.50 -4.09
C LEU A 268 3.02 -14.00 -4.39
N HIS A 269 1.99 -14.72 -3.93
CA HIS A 269 1.86 -16.15 -4.18
C HIS A 269 1.52 -16.45 -5.64
N ASN A 270 0.47 -15.82 -6.20
CA ASN A 270 0.04 -16.01 -7.59
C ASN A 270 -0.05 -14.66 -8.34
N PRO A 271 1.09 -14.02 -8.66
CA PRO A 271 1.09 -12.79 -9.46
C PRO A 271 0.79 -13.09 -10.93
N VAL A 272 -0.07 -12.28 -11.54
CA VAL A 272 -0.41 -12.33 -12.97
C VAL A 272 -0.09 -10.96 -13.57
N PHE A 273 0.75 -10.89 -14.60
CA PHE A 273 1.11 -9.63 -15.26
C PHE A 273 0.35 -9.55 -16.59
N LEU A 274 -0.44 -8.48 -16.77
CA LEU A 274 -1.28 -8.21 -17.95
C LEU A 274 -1.11 -6.77 -18.46
#